data_AF-A0A951DC63-F1
#
_entry.id   AF-A0A951DC63-F1
#
_cell.length_a   1.000
_cell.length_b   1.000
_cell.length_c   1.000
_cell.angle_alpha   90.00
_cell.angle_beta   90.00
_cell.angle_gamma   90.00
#
_symmetry.space_group_name_H-M   'P 1'
#
loop_
_entity.id
_entity.type
_entity.pdbx_description
1 polymer ?
#
loop_
_entity_poly.entity_id
_entity_poly.type
_entity_poly.pdbx_seq_one_letter_code
_entity_poly.pdbx_strand_id
1 'polypeptide(L)'
;LRKTSLDSALCGMNSVIHCASSGAANPDADIAAMRNLIDAAHHDKISHIVYVSIVGIDHLTWFPYYRAKLACEEMLIESGIRWTILRATQFHELVAYFLGLMIRGPLMITPRGGRLQPIEANAVAEVLTRAVREPRSGRLTDIAGPEVHSFESLAKSWQHAAHRRKMIVSLPVPDMRFRLLRSNRLYHSGCEPVGMSWGNWVREHASELNPYISRAQPKPANALTAAR
;
A
#
# COMPACT_ATOMS: atom_id res chain seq x y z
N LEU A 1 5.35 -10.36 13.48
CA LEU A 1 6.68 -10.17 14.12
C LEU A 1 6.67 -10.87 15.49
N ARG A 2 7.58 -11.81 15.75
CA ARG A 2 7.69 -12.47 17.08
C ARG A 2 8.55 -11.58 18.01
N LYS A 3 8.20 -11.47 19.29
CA LYS A 3 8.86 -10.55 20.24
C LYS A 3 10.37 -10.77 20.35
N THR A 4 10.82 -12.00 20.55
CA THR A 4 12.25 -12.35 20.71
C THR A 4 13.13 -12.02 19.51
N SER A 5 12.57 -11.94 18.30
CA SER A 5 13.32 -11.52 17.11
C SER A 5 13.42 -10.00 16.97
N LEU A 6 12.54 -9.24 17.62
CA LEU A 6 12.57 -7.78 17.57
C LEU A 6 13.65 -7.22 18.48
N ASP A 7 13.79 -7.73 19.69
CA ASP A 7 14.80 -7.24 20.65
C ASP A 7 16.23 -7.32 20.04
N SER A 8 16.55 -8.44 19.38
CA SER A 8 17.83 -8.57 18.68
C SER A 8 17.99 -7.62 17.49
N ALA A 9 16.89 -7.25 16.82
CA ALA A 9 16.92 -6.34 15.67
C ALA A 9 16.98 -4.86 16.07
N LEU A 10 16.50 -4.53 17.28
CA LEU A 10 16.45 -3.18 17.81
C LEU A 10 17.68 -2.83 18.67
N CYS A 11 18.42 -3.82 19.15
CA CYS A 11 19.65 -3.62 19.91
C CYS A 11 20.62 -2.65 19.19
N GLY A 12 20.96 -1.55 19.89
CA GLY A 12 21.88 -0.53 19.39
C GLY A 12 21.29 0.45 18.37
N MET A 13 20.00 0.34 18.05
CA MET A 13 19.32 1.26 17.14
C MET A 13 18.75 2.46 17.89
N ASN A 14 18.72 3.62 17.23
CA ASN A 14 18.09 4.83 17.79
C ASN A 14 16.69 5.06 17.25
N SER A 15 16.42 4.60 16.02
CA SER A 15 15.17 4.86 15.30
C SER A 15 14.73 3.65 14.50
N VAL A 16 13.43 3.52 14.28
CA VAL A 16 12.83 2.43 13.47
C VAL A 16 11.95 3.00 12.38
N ILE A 17 12.07 2.50 11.15
CA ILE A 17 11.08 2.73 10.10
C ILE A 17 10.19 1.49 10.01
N HIS A 18 8.92 1.62 10.37
CA HIS A 18 7.96 0.53 10.32
C HIS A 18 7.16 0.55 9.00
N CYS A 19 7.59 -0.29 8.05
CA CYS A 19 6.94 -0.48 6.75
C CYS A 19 6.21 -1.83 6.62
N ALA A 20 6.32 -2.71 7.63
CA ALA A 20 5.77 -4.06 7.53
C ALA A 20 4.24 -4.05 7.57
N SER A 21 3.63 -4.88 6.73
CA SER A 21 2.19 -5.09 6.72
C SER A 21 1.85 -6.48 6.18
N SER A 22 0.82 -7.08 6.77
CA SER A 22 0.17 -8.32 6.35
C SER A 22 -0.93 -8.07 5.31
N GLY A 23 -1.13 -6.79 4.95
CA GLY A 23 -2.11 -6.33 3.97
C GLY A 23 -3.54 -6.68 4.34
N ALA A 24 -4.41 -6.67 3.33
CA ALA A 24 -5.81 -7.03 3.50
C ALA A 24 -6.04 -8.52 3.83
N ALA A 25 -5.00 -9.37 3.72
CA ALA A 25 -5.09 -10.79 4.02
C ALA A 25 -5.17 -11.07 5.52
N ASN A 26 -4.48 -10.28 6.35
CA ASN A 26 -4.53 -10.43 7.81
C ASN A 26 -4.34 -9.08 8.55
N PRO A 27 -5.35 -8.19 8.53
CA PRO A 27 -5.27 -6.87 9.15
C PRO A 27 -4.95 -6.90 10.66
N ASP A 28 -5.48 -7.88 11.39
CA ASP A 28 -5.28 -7.98 12.85
C ASP A 28 -3.83 -8.30 13.22
N ALA A 29 -3.09 -8.99 12.32
CA ALA A 29 -1.67 -9.23 12.50
C ALA A 29 -0.84 -7.93 12.48
N ASP A 30 -1.30 -6.87 11.80
CA ASP A 30 -0.61 -5.58 11.79
C ASP A 30 -0.76 -4.85 13.14
N ILE A 31 -1.94 -4.94 13.75
CA ILE A 31 -2.18 -4.40 15.10
C ILE A 31 -1.30 -5.13 16.13
N ALA A 32 -1.28 -6.46 16.07
CA ALA A 32 -0.41 -7.27 16.94
C ALA A 32 1.08 -6.96 16.70
N ALA A 33 1.49 -6.77 15.45
CA ALA A 33 2.85 -6.41 15.09
C ALA A 33 3.25 -5.03 15.61
N MET A 34 2.37 -4.02 15.51
CA MET A 34 2.61 -2.68 16.06
C MET A 34 2.75 -2.74 17.58
N ARG A 35 1.87 -3.48 18.28
CA ARG A 35 1.97 -3.67 19.73
C ARG A 35 3.33 -4.26 20.13
N ASN A 36 3.73 -5.33 19.45
CA ASN A 36 5.01 -5.98 19.72
C ASN A 36 6.20 -5.05 19.44
N LEU A 37 6.12 -4.21 18.40
CA LEU A 37 7.15 -3.23 18.08
C LEU A 37 7.25 -2.16 19.18
N ILE A 38 6.13 -1.61 19.65
CA ILE A 38 6.11 -0.61 20.73
C ILE A 38 6.69 -1.20 22.02
N ASP A 39 6.27 -2.41 22.41
CA ASP A 39 6.79 -3.10 23.58
C ASP A 39 8.33 -3.26 23.51
N ALA A 40 8.84 -3.74 22.37
CA ALA A 40 10.28 -3.92 22.16
C ALA A 40 11.03 -2.58 22.09
N ALA A 41 10.42 -1.57 21.48
CA ALA A 41 10.99 -0.23 21.37
C ALA A 41 11.16 0.44 22.74
N HIS A 42 10.25 0.21 23.69
CA HIS A 42 10.43 0.65 25.08
C HIS A 42 11.58 -0.09 25.77
N HIS A 43 11.66 -1.42 25.59
CA HIS A 43 12.72 -2.23 26.19
C HIS A 43 14.12 -1.77 25.73
N ASP A 44 14.30 -1.60 24.41
CA ASP A 44 15.59 -1.22 23.82
C ASP A 44 15.81 0.28 23.73
N LYS A 45 14.92 1.08 24.32
CA LYS A 45 15.01 2.55 24.40
C LYS A 45 15.13 3.23 23.03
N ILE A 46 14.38 2.72 22.05
CA ILE A 46 14.24 3.37 20.74
C ILE A 46 13.67 4.77 20.94
N SER A 47 14.35 5.75 20.34
CA SER A 47 14.06 7.16 20.55
C SER A 47 13.08 7.75 19.56
N HIS A 48 12.79 7.03 18.46
CA HIS A 48 11.94 7.51 17.37
C HIS A 48 11.40 6.36 16.50
N ILE A 49 10.10 6.38 16.20
CA ILE A 49 9.49 5.46 15.22
C ILE A 49 8.88 6.28 14.08
N VAL A 50 9.25 5.94 12.85
CA VAL A 50 8.66 6.47 11.62
C VAL A 50 7.72 5.42 11.04
N TYR A 51 6.47 5.80 10.79
CA TYR A 51 5.44 4.89 10.28
C TYR A 51 4.87 5.38 8.96
N VAL A 52 4.74 4.46 7.99
CA VAL A 52 4.07 4.73 6.72
C VAL A 52 2.63 4.26 6.76
N SER A 53 1.73 5.18 6.45
CA SER A 53 0.28 4.97 6.40
C SER A 53 -0.29 5.48 5.06
N ILE A 54 -1.60 5.63 4.97
CA ILE A 54 -2.33 5.78 3.70
C ILE A 54 -3.08 7.11 3.68
N VAL A 55 -2.96 7.84 2.57
CA VAL A 55 -3.72 9.10 2.37
C VAL A 55 -5.22 8.83 2.41
N GLY A 56 -5.95 9.65 3.16
CA GLY A 56 -7.41 9.59 3.24
C GLY A 56 -8.01 8.41 3.98
N ILE A 57 -7.18 7.69 4.73
CA ILE A 57 -7.56 6.46 5.42
C ILE A 57 -8.74 6.64 6.39
N ASP A 58 -8.93 7.84 6.93
CA ASP A 58 -10.02 8.21 7.85
C ASP A 58 -11.41 8.09 7.22
N HIS A 59 -11.50 8.09 5.88
CA HIS A 59 -12.77 8.08 5.16
C HIS A 59 -13.25 6.70 4.74
N LEU A 60 -12.43 5.66 4.91
CA LEU A 60 -12.63 4.34 4.34
C LEU A 60 -12.55 3.25 5.43
N THR A 61 -12.98 3.59 6.64
CA THR A 61 -12.98 2.73 7.83
C THR A 61 -13.93 1.53 7.75
N TRP A 62 -14.76 1.41 6.73
CA TRP A 62 -15.49 0.16 6.48
C TRP A 62 -14.55 -0.98 6.03
N PHE A 63 -13.37 -0.65 5.47
CA PHE A 63 -12.38 -1.63 5.03
C PHE A 63 -11.48 -2.06 6.21
N PRO A 64 -11.46 -3.35 6.61
CA PRO A 64 -10.73 -3.80 7.81
C PRO A 64 -9.25 -3.46 7.80
N TYR A 65 -8.59 -3.55 6.65
CA TYR A 65 -7.18 -3.18 6.50
C TYR A 65 -6.91 -1.71 6.88
N TYR A 66 -7.81 -0.80 6.50
CA TYR A 66 -7.65 0.62 6.81
C TYR A 66 -7.94 0.93 8.28
N ARG A 67 -8.89 0.21 8.90
CA ARG A 67 -9.07 0.28 10.35
C ARG A 67 -7.83 -0.17 11.10
N ALA A 68 -7.20 -1.26 10.66
CA ALA A 68 -5.98 -1.75 11.30
C ALA A 68 -4.83 -0.74 11.18
N LYS A 69 -4.62 -0.17 10.00
CA LYS A 69 -3.63 0.91 9.78
C LYS A 69 -3.89 2.13 10.66
N LEU A 70 -5.15 2.57 10.80
CA LEU A 70 -5.53 3.67 11.71
C LEU A 70 -5.29 3.31 13.18
N ALA A 71 -5.66 2.11 13.61
CA ALA A 71 -5.39 1.64 14.97
C ALA A 71 -3.87 1.62 15.25
N CYS A 72 -3.05 1.26 14.25
CA CYS A 72 -1.59 1.36 14.38
C CYS A 72 -1.09 2.81 14.50
N GLU A 73 -1.70 3.77 13.78
CA GLU A 73 -1.39 5.19 13.99
C GLU A 73 -1.70 5.62 15.42
N GLU A 74 -2.90 5.32 15.91
CA GLU A 74 -3.36 5.66 17.26
C GLU A 74 -2.46 5.04 18.34
N MET A 75 -2.17 3.74 18.23
CA MET A 75 -1.26 3.05 19.15
C MET A 75 0.12 3.67 19.19
N LEU A 76 0.66 4.09 18.04
CA LEU A 76 1.96 4.74 17.99
C LEU A 76 1.92 6.14 18.61
N ILE A 77 0.85 6.90 18.36
CA ILE A 77 0.65 8.23 18.94
C ILE A 77 0.59 8.16 20.47
N GLU A 78 -0.11 7.15 20.99
CA GLU A 78 -0.31 6.92 22.43
C GLU A 78 0.90 6.25 23.12
N SER A 79 1.86 5.74 22.36
CA SER A 79 3.00 4.98 22.91
C SER A 79 3.93 5.78 23.82
N GLY A 80 3.92 7.11 23.74
CA GLY A 80 4.89 7.97 24.43
C GLY A 80 6.31 7.94 23.80
N ILE A 81 6.52 7.17 22.74
CA ILE A 81 7.73 7.21 21.93
C ILE A 81 7.58 8.35 20.92
N ARG A 82 8.65 9.11 20.64
CA ARG A 82 8.61 10.10 19.55
C ARG A 82 8.21 9.40 18.26
N TRP A 83 7.29 9.99 17.50
CA TRP A 83 6.76 9.35 16.31
C TRP A 83 6.68 10.30 15.12
N THR A 84 6.86 9.77 13.93
CA THR A 84 6.55 10.46 12.68
C THR A 84 5.63 9.58 11.84
N ILE A 85 4.50 10.12 11.39
CA ILE A 85 3.60 9.40 10.48
C ILE A 85 3.64 10.08 9.11
N LEU A 86 3.94 9.31 8.07
CA LEU A 86 3.84 9.72 6.67
C LEU A 86 2.71 8.95 6.01
N ARG A 87 1.73 9.66 5.45
CA ARG A 87 0.69 9.03 4.63
C ARG A 87 1.04 9.19 3.15
N ALA A 88 1.07 8.08 2.43
CA ALA A 88 1.34 8.02 1.00
C ALA A 88 0.14 7.46 0.23
N THR A 89 0.02 7.79 -1.06
CA THR A 89 -0.98 7.19 -1.94
C THR A 89 -0.56 5.78 -2.37
N GLN A 90 -1.32 5.17 -3.29
CA GLN A 90 -1.17 3.75 -3.63
C GLN A 90 0.14 3.52 -4.40
N PHE A 91 0.98 2.59 -3.95
CA PHE A 91 2.23 2.29 -4.64
C PHE A 91 1.99 1.72 -6.04
N HIS A 92 2.86 2.06 -6.99
CA HIS A 92 2.78 1.57 -8.37
C HIS A 92 2.70 0.02 -8.41
N GLU A 93 3.51 -0.67 -7.63
CA GLU A 93 3.53 -2.14 -7.52
C GLU A 93 2.16 -2.68 -7.10
N LEU A 94 1.52 -2.03 -6.11
CA LEU A 94 0.22 -2.43 -5.61
C LEU A 94 -0.86 -2.22 -6.68
N VAL A 95 -0.79 -1.11 -7.41
CA VAL A 95 -1.70 -0.84 -8.54
C VAL A 95 -1.51 -1.88 -9.64
N ALA A 96 -0.28 -2.21 -10.02
CA ALA A 96 0.02 -3.24 -11.02
C ALA A 96 -0.54 -4.61 -10.61
N TYR A 97 -0.36 -4.99 -9.35
CA TYR A 97 -0.94 -6.22 -8.79
C TYR A 97 -2.47 -6.25 -8.92
N PHE A 98 -3.16 -5.18 -8.52
CA PHE A 98 -4.62 -5.10 -8.62
C PHE A 98 -5.11 -5.11 -10.06
N LEU A 99 -4.41 -4.46 -10.99
CA LEU A 99 -4.74 -4.54 -12.42
C LEU A 99 -4.66 -5.98 -12.93
N GLY A 100 -3.67 -6.77 -12.48
CA GLY A 100 -3.59 -8.21 -12.76
C GLY A 100 -4.85 -8.98 -12.33
N LEU A 101 -5.38 -8.69 -11.13
CA LEU A 101 -6.61 -9.30 -10.58
C LEU A 101 -7.90 -8.88 -11.32
N MET A 102 -7.84 -7.85 -12.16
CA MET A 102 -8.99 -7.40 -12.96
C MET A 102 -9.17 -8.20 -14.25
N ILE A 103 -8.17 -8.99 -14.65
CA ILE A 103 -8.22 -9.83 -15.86
C ILE A 103 -9.18 -11.02 -15.64
N ARG A 104 -10.11 -11.20 -16.58
CA ARG A 104 -11.10 -12.29 -16.64
C ARG A 104 -11.17 -12.82 -18.06
N GLY A 105 -10.38 -13.86 -18.35
CA GLY A 105 -10.28 -14.42 -19.71
C GLY A 105 -9.76 -13.39 -20.73
N PRO A 106 -10.54 -13.05 -21.79
CA PRO A 106 -10.16 -12.03 -22.77
C PRO A 106 -10.43 -10.59 -22.29
N LEU A 107 -11.13 -10.42 -21.17
CA LEU A 107 -11.55 -9.11 -20.66
C LEU A 107 -10.65 -8.63 -19.51
N MET A 108 -10.60 -7.32 -19.35
CA MET A 108 -10.12 -6.65 -18.13
C MET A 108 -11.21 -5.72 -17.65
N ILE A 109 -11.84 -6.05 -16.52
CA ILE A 109 -12.99 -5.30 -16.00
C ILE A 109 -12.51 -4.28 -14.97
N THR A 110 -12.65 -2.99 -15.30
CA THR A 110 -12.20 -1.90 -14.43
C THR A 110 -13.38 -1.11 -13.84
N PRO A 111 -13.22 -0.52 -12.66
CA PRO A 111 -14.28 0.28 -12.04
C PRO A 111 -14.42 1.64 -12.71
N ARG A 112 -15.56 1.89 -13.36
CA ARG A 112 -15.85 3.15 -14.05
C ARG A 112 -15.91 4.31 -13.07
N GLY A 113 -15.21 5.40 -13.42
CA GLY A 113 -15.19 6.65 -12.64
C GLY A 113 -14.29 6.63 -11.40
N GLY A 114 -13.68 5.49 -11.06
CA GLY A 114 -12.65 5.44 -10.02
C GLY A 114 -11.35 6.09 -10.50
N ARG A 115 -10.66 6.76 -9.58
CA ARG A 115 -9.37 7.39 -9.83
C ARG A 115 -8.37 7.04 -8.75
N LEU A 116 -7.09 6.99 -9.11
CA LEU A 116 -5.96 6.76 -8.21
C LEU A 116 -4.83 7.74 -8.57
N GLN A 117 -3.95 8.03 -7.61
CA GLN A 117 -2.76 8.87 -7.82
C GLN A 117 -1.53 8.07 -7.39
N PRO A 118 -1.10 7.07 -8.17
CA PRO A 118 -0.13 6.10 -7.71
C PRO A 118 1.27 6.69 -7.59
N ILE A 119 2.03 6.25 -6.59
CA ILE A 119 3.32 6.82 -6.19
C ILE A 119 4.44 5.77 -6.25
N GLU A 120 5.66 6.23 -6.52
CA GLU A 120 6.85 5.39 -6.54
C GLU A 120 7.34 5.07 -5.12
N ALA A 121 7.64 3.80 -4.85
CA ALA A 121 8.14 3.35 -3.55
C ALA A 121 9.47 4.02 -3.15
N ASN A 122 10.38 4.25 -4.10
CA ASN A 122 11.67 4.91 -3.83
C ASN A 122 11.49 6.34 -3.31
N ALA A 123 10.59 7.12 -3.90
CA ALA A 123 10.30 8.47 -3.45
C ALA A 123 9.74 8.50 -2.02
N VAL A 124 8.93 7.51 -1.65
CA VAL A 124 8.44 7.33 -0.27
C VAL A 124 9.61 6.98 0.66
N ALA A 125 10.49 6.07 0.25
CA ALA A 125 11.66 5.65 1.03
C ALA A 125 12.62 6.82 1.31
N GLU A 126 12.80 7.73 0.36
CA GLU A 126 13.60 8.95 0.54
C GLU A 126 13.01 9.85 1.65
N VAL A 127 11.69 10.08 1.64
CA VAL A 127 11.01 10.88 2.66
C VAL A 127 11.10 10.23 4.03
N LEU A 128 10.90 8.90 4.11
CA LEU A 128 11.02 8.15 5.37
C LEU A 128 12.46 8.19 5.92
N THR A 129 13.46 8.06 5.05
CA THR A 129 14.88 8.13 5.44
C THR A 129 15.24 9.52 5.95
N ARG A 130 14.76 10.58 5.28
CA ARG A 130 14.91 11.96 5.76
C ARG A 130 14.26 12.16 7.13
N ALA A 131 13.07 11.60 7.35
CA ALA A 131 12.38 11.70 8.64
C ALA A 131 13.19 11.09 9.80
N VAL A 132 13.97 10.04 9.54
CA VAL A 132 14.91 9.48 10.55
C VAL A 132 16.13 10.37 10.77
N ARG A 133 16.66 11.00 9.71
CA ARG A 133 17.85 11.88 9.80
C ARG A 133 17.52 13.22 10.47
N GLU A 134 16.29 13.68 10.33
CA GLU A 134 15.77 14.94 10.89
C GLU A 134 14.53 14.64 11.75
N PRO A 135 14.71 14.04 12.95
CA PRO A 135 13.59 13.57 13.76
C PRO A 135 12.68 14.72 14.20
N ARG A 136 11.40 14.64 13.83
CA ARG A 136 10.35 15.54 14.33
C ARG A 136 9.13 14.73 14.73
N SER A 137 8.52 15.09 15.87
CA SER A 137 7.27 14.45 16.27
C SER A 137 6.11 14.99 15.44
N GLY A 138 5.19 14.12 15.04
CA GLY A 138 3.97 14.52 14.35
C GLY A 138 3.78 13.93 12.96
N ARG A 139 2.66 14.28 12.34
CA ARG A 139 2.32 13.85 10.97
C ARG A 139 3.04 14.74 9.95
N LEU A 140 3.63 14.10 8.95
CA LEU A 140 4.20 14.79 7.80
C LEU A 140 3.10 15.21 6.82
N THR A 141 3.42 16.18 5.95
CA THR A 141 2.61 16.43 4.77
C THR A 141 2.42 15.14 3.99
N ASP A 142 1.18 14.83 3.64
CA ASP A 142 0.85 13.66 2.84
C ASP A 142 1.54 13.77 1.47
N ILE A 143 2.01 12.64 0.95
CA ILE A 143 2.68 12.59 -0.36
C ILE A 143 1.87 11.76 -1.34
N ALA A 144 1.93 12.14 -2.61
CA ALA A 144 1.27 11.42 -3.69
C ALA A 144 2.17 11.34 -4.91
N GLY A 145 1.87 10.43 -5.84
CA GLY A 145 2.54 10.45 -7.13
C GLY A 145 2.18 11.68 -7.95
N PRO A 146 2.89 11.96 -9.04
CA PRO A 146 2.75 13.22 -9.76
C PRO A 146 1.42 13.36 -10.51
N GLU A 147 0.72 12.25 -10.82
CA GLU A 147 -0.41 12.23 -11.75
C GLU A 147 -1.61 11.43 -11.22
N VAL A 148 -2.81 11.99 -11.42
CA VAL A 148 -4.08 11.29 -11.14
C VAL A 148 -4.54 10.56 -12.39
N HIS A 149 -4.80 9.27 -12.26
CA HIS A 149 -5.23 8.42 -13.36
C HIS A 149 -6.60 7.79 -13.09
N SER A 150 -7.35 7.57 -14.17
CA SER A 150 -8.49 6.64 -14.14
C SER A 150 -7.98 5.19 -14.13
N PHE A 151 -8.78 4.25 -13.64
CA PHE A 151 -8.44 2.82 -13.77
C PHE A 151 -8.26 2.40 -15.24
N GLU A 152 -9.03 2.98 -16.16
CA GLU A 152 -8.90 2.69 -17.59
C GLU A 152 -7.55 3.16 -18.15
N SER A 153 -7.08 4.36 -17.79
CA SER A 153 -5.78 4.87 -18.24
C SER A 153 -4.61 4.08 -17.64
N LEU A 154 -4.73 3.66 -16.37
CA LEU A 154 -3.76 2.77 -15.72
C LEU A 154 -3.70 1.42 -16.44
N ALA A 155 -4.85 0.80 -16.70
CA ALA A 155 -4.96 -0.47 -17.42
C ALA A 155 -4.38 -0.39 -18.84
N LYS A 156 -4.67 0.68 -19.59
CA LYS A 156 -4.18 0.91 -20.95
C LYS A 156 -2.66 0.99 -21.01
N SER A 157 -2.05 1.80 -20.15
CA SER A 157 -0.59 1.96 -20.09
C SER A 157 0.11 0.69 -19.61
N TRP A 158 -0.43 0.03 -18.59
CA TRP A 158 0.09 -1.23 -18.06
C TRP A 158 0.08 -2.35 -19.09
N GLN A 159 -1.04 -2.58 -19.79
CA GLN A 159 -1.12 -3.66 -20.78
C GLN A 159 -0.23 -3.36 -22.01
N HIS A 160 -0.08 -2.08 -22.36
CA HIS A 160 0.80 -1.65 -23.44
C HIS A 160 2.26 -1.99 -23.11
N ALA A 161 2.72 -1.65 -21.89
CA ALA A 161 4.06 -1.99 -21.43
C ALA A 161 4.27 -3.50 -21.27
N ALA A 162 3.26 -4.22 -20.77
CA ALA A 162 3.31 -5.68 -20.62
C ALA A 162 3.17 -6.47 -21.94
N HIS A 163 3.04 -5.79 -23.08
CA HIS A 163 2.76 -6.39 -24.40
C HIS A 163 1.55 -7.35 -24.39
N ARG A 164 0.52 -7.03 -23.60
CA ARG A 164 -0.74 -7.77 -23.52
C ARG A 164 -1.87 -6.89 -24.04
N ARG A 165 -2.81 -7.48 -24.78
CA ARG A 165 -4.02 -6.78 -25.24
C ARG A 165 -5.26 -7.51 -24.75
N LYS A 166 -5.86 -6.97 -23.69
CA LYS A 166 -7.19 -7.40 -23.21
C LYS A 166 -8.22 -6.34 -23.60
N MET A 167 -9.46 -6.78 -23.80
CA MET A 167 -10.54 -5.81 -24.00
C MET A 167 -10.88 -5.19 -22.64
N ILE A 168 -10.60 -3.90 -22.50
CA ILE A 168 -10.90 -3.16 -21.27
C ILE A 168 -12.38 -2.78 -21.28
N VAL A 169 -13.11 -3.21 -20.26
CA VAL A 169 -14.52 -2.87 -20.07
C VAL A 169 -14.67 -2.14 -18.74
N SER A 170 -15.03 -0.86 -18.80
CA SER A 170 -15.21 0.00 -17.63
C SER A 170 -16.67 -0.08 -17.16
N LEU A 171 -16.95 -0.83 -16.09
CA LEU A 171 -18.31 -1.02 -15.58
C LEU A 171 -18.59 -0.13 -14.35
N PRO A 172 -19.81 0.42 -14.20
CA PRO A 172 -20.18 1.06 -12.94
C PRO A 172 -20.10 0.05 -11.81
N VAL A 173 -19.43 0.40 -10.71
CA VAL A 173 -19.41 -0.46 -9.52
C VAL A 173 -20.71 -0.23 -8.75
N PRO A 174 -21.58 -1.24 -8.60
CA PRO A 174 -22.88 -1.06 -7.93
C PRO A 174 -22.72 -0.76 -6.43
N ASP A 175 -21.63 -1.24 -5.84
CA ASP A 175 -21.37 -1.15 -4.42
C ASP A 175 -21.02 0.29 -4.00
N MET A 176 -21.80 0.82 -3.04
CA MET A 176 -21.61 2.12 -2.41
C MET A 176 -20.21 2.30 -1.82
N ARG A 177 -19.55 1.21 -1.43
CA ARG A 177 -18.18 1.17 -0.91
C ARG A 177 -17.13 1.61 -1.93
N PHE A 178 -17.33 1.31 -3.22
CA PHE A 178 -16.46 1.74 -4.31
C PHE A 178 -16.78 3.14 -4.84
N ARG A 179 -17.95 3.70 -4.46
CA ARG A 179 -18.30 5.09 -4.74
C ARG A 179 -17.28 6.06 -4.10
N LEU A 180 -16.65 5.65 -3.01
CA LEU A 180 -15.61 6.42 -2.33
C LEU A 180 -14.26 6.43 -3.06
N LEU A 181 -14.00 5.50 -4.00
CA LEU A 181 -12.88 5.62 -4.95
C LEU A 181 -13.13 6.69 -6.02
N ARG A 182 -14.36 7.22 -6.12
CA ARG A 182 -14.72 8.33 -7.00
C ARG A 182 -14.65 9.68 -6.30
N SER A 183 -14.75 9.69 -4.98
CA SER A 183 -14.47 10.88 -4.18
C SER A 183 -12.97 10.97 -4.02
N ASN A 184 -12.35 12.09 -4.42
CA ASN A 184 -10.93 12.45 -4.23
C ASN A 184 -10.53 12.40 -2.74
N ARG A 185 -10.58 11.22 -2.13
CA ARG A 185 -10.38 10.97 -0.70
C ARG A 185 -9.10 10.17 -0.51
N LEU A 186 -8.82 9.22 -1.41
CA LEU A 186 -7.54 8.49 -1.46
C LEU A 186 -6.37 9.28 -2.06
N TYR A 187 -6.62 10.54 -2.41
CA TYR A 187 -5.67 11.55 -2.83
C TYR A 187 -6.36 12.93 -2.72
N HIS A 188 -5.64 13.99 -2.36
CA HIS A 188 -6.20 15.35 -2.28
C HIS A 188 -5.19 16.41 -2.73
N SER A 189 -5.66 17.62 -3.05
CA SER A 189 -4.81 18.71 -3.58
C SER A 189 -3.76 19.25 -2.61
N GLY A 190 -3.78 18.80 -1.35
CA GLY A 190 -2.80 19.17 -0.34
C GLY A 190 -1.65 18.17 -0.22
N CYS A 191 -1.65 17.10 -1.02
CA CYS A 191 -0.53 16.17 -1.09
C CYS A 191 0.64 16.79 -1.87
N GLU A 192 1.86 16.60 -1.38
CA GLU A 192 3.08 16.95 -2.12
C GLU A 192 3.32 15.89 -3.23
N PRO A 193 3.39 16.29 -4.51
CA PRO A 193 3.66 15.37 -5.61
C PRO A 193 5.14 15.00 -5.65
N VAL A 194 5.45 13.70 -5.59
CA VAL A 194 6.84 13.19 -5.61
C VAL A 194 6.99 11.94 -6.47
N GLY A 195 8.23 11.66 -6.86
CA GLY A 195 8.62 10.43 -7.53
C GLY A 195 8.22 10.33 -9.00
N MET A 196 8.54 9.18 -9.58
CA MET A 196 8.27 8.88 -10.98
C MET A 196 6.78 8.71 -11.28
N SER A 197 6.35 9.16 -12.46
CA SER A 197 4.97 8.94 -12.94
C SER A 197 4.71 7.48 -13.28
N TRP A 198 3.44 7.07 -13.20
CA TRP A 198 3.01 5.70 -13.54
C TRP A 198 3.49 5.28 -14.93
N GLY A 199 3.35 6.16 -15.93
CA GLY A 199 3.70 5.87 -17.31
C GLY A 199 5.19 5.58 -17.52
N ASN A 200 6.07 6.28 -16.79
CA ASN A 200 7.50 5.99 -16.79
C ASN A 200 7.78 4.68 -16.04
N TRP A 201 7.20 4.53 -14.84
CA TRP A 201 7.40 3.34 -14.00
C TRP A 201 7.03 2.04 -14.73
N VAL A 202 5.87 1.97 -15.40
CA VAL A 202 5.47 0.75 -16.13
C VAL A 202 6.37 0.44 -17.32
N ARG A 203 7.00 1.44 -17.94
CA ARG A 203 7.95 1.23 -19.05
C ARG A 203 9.25 0.63 -18.54
N GLU A 204 9.77 1.14 -17.42
CA GLU A 204 10.99 0.64 -16.81
C GLU A 204 10.83 -0.78 -16.26
N HIS A 205 9.65 -1.10 -15.70
CA HIS A 205 9.36 -2.38 -15.06
C HIS A 205 8.64 -3.37 -15.98
N ALA A 206 8.60 -3.14 -17.30
CA ALA A 206 7.79 -3.90 -18.25
C ALA A 206 8.03 -5.43 -18.19
N SER A 207 9.27 -5.86 -17.96
CA SER A 207 9.68 -7.27 -17.81
C SER A 207 9.15 -7.91 -16.52
N GLU A 208 8.92 -7.12 -15.48
CA GLU A 208 8.51 -7.55 -14.13
C GLU A 208 6.99 -7.52 -13.92
N LEU A 209 6.21 -7.08 -14.92
CA LEU A 209 4.74 -7.05 -14.84
C LEU A 209 4.10 -8.44 -15.05
N ASN A 210 4.84 -9.40 -15.62
CA ASN A 210 4.37 -10.74 -15.96
C ASN A 210 4.06 -11.67 -14.75
N PRO A 211 4.83 -11.70 -13.64
CA PRO A 211 4.56 -12.58 -12.50
C PRO A 211 3.34 -12.20 -11.63
N TYR A 212 2.79 -10.98 -11.74
CA TYR A 212 1.55 -10.63 -11.05
C TYR A 212 0.31 -11.30 -11.67
N ILE A 213 0.44 -11.85 -12.88
CA ILE A 213 -0.62 -12.53 -13.65
C ILE A 213 -0.70 -14.03 -13.29
N SER A 214 0.40 -14.67 -12.88
CA SER A 214 0.43 -16.12 -12.62
C SER A 214 -0.17 -16.51 -11.26
N ARG A 215 -0.13 -15.61 -10.26
CA ARG A 215 -0.75 -15.82 -8.93
C ARG A 215 -2.27 -15.56 -8.89
N ALA A 216 -2.84 -14.98 -9.94
CA ALA A 216 -4.25 -14.58 -10.01
C ALA A 216 -5.17 -15.64 -10.67
N GLN A 217 -4.62 -16.72 -11.22
CA GLN A 217 -5.40 -17.82 -11.80
C GLN A 217 -5.89 -18.74 -10.67
N PRO A 218 -7.19 -19.06 -10.57
CA PRO A 218 -7.63 -20.12 -9.67
C PRO A 218 -6.92 -21.42 -10.09
N LYS A 219 -6.33 -22.14 -9.12
CA LYS A 219 -5.88 -23.52 -9.36
C LYS A 219 -7.07 -24.29 -9.93
N PRO A 220 -6.90 -25.08 -11.00
CA PRO A 220 -7.98 -25.91 -11.50
C PRO A 220 -8.46 -26.80 -10.35
N ALA A 221 -9.76 -26.73 -10.05
CA ALA A 221 -10.41 -27.68 -9.18
C ALA A 221 -10.43 -29.02 -9.92
N ASN A 222 -9.37 -29.81 -9.76
CA ASN A 222 -9.32 -31.24 -10.02
C ASN A 222 -7.96 -31.81 -9.58
N ALA A 223 -7.93 -32.33 -8.36
CA ALA A 223 -7.16 -33.51 -7.98
C ALA A 223 -7.71 -34.04 -6.63
N LEU A 224 -9.00 -34.39 -6.63
CA LEU A 224 -9.45 -35.51 -5.82
C LEU A 224 -8.79 -36.74 -6.44
N THR A 225 -7.65 -37.17 -5.90
CA THR A 225 -7.14 -38.51 -6.14
C THR A 225 -7.04 -39.17 -4.78
N ALA A 226 -7.97 -40.10 -4.56
CA ALA A 226 -7.94 -41.06 -3.48
C ALA A 226 -6.59 -41.78 -3.44
N ALA A 227 -6.07 -41.99 -2.23
CA ALA A 227 -5.17 -43.10 -1.95
C ALA A 227 -5.67 -43.77 -0.68
N ARG A 228 -6.00 -45.06 -0.84
CA ARG A 228 -6.25 -46.03 0.23
C ARG A 228 -4.99 -46.28 1.03
#